data_AF-A0A9X1JZ51-F1
#
_entry.id   AF-A0A9X1JZ51-F1
#
_cell.length_a   1.000
_cell.length_b   1.000
_cell.length_c   1.000
_cell.angle_alpha   90.00
_cell.angle_beta   90.00
_cell.angle_gamma   90.00
#
_symmetry.space_group_name_H-M   'P 1'
#
loop_
_entity.id
_entity.type
_entity.pdbx_description
1 polymer ?
#
loop_
_entity_poly.entity_id
_entity_poly.type
_entity_poly.pdbx_seq_one_letter_code
_entity_poly.pdbx_strand_id
1 'polypeptide(L)'
;MKLSAMILAALLPTTALAGPDRLSILLGSEHVNATEDFQEFNPGVFLTWEQETFDYSVGAFYNSYEDVSVLASIGYDVEVAPEFEVGVFAGLALYPGEGDRFSHAIGDVVPLAGFQARYRNFFTQLIPTNADSVDAVITFGLTFELN
;
A
#
# COMPACT_ATOMS: atom_id res chain seq x y z
N MET A 1 11.86 -11.99 -29.48
CA MET A 1 11.57 -12.77 -28.26
C MET A 1 10.42 -12.09 -27.54
N LYS A 2 9.19 -12.58 -27.72
CA LYS A 2 7.98 -12.07 -27.05
C LYS A 2 7.32 -13.26 -26.36
N LEU A 3 7.83 -13.60 -25.19
CA LEU A 3 7.35 -14.74 -24.39
C LEU A 3 7.67 -14.46 -22.91
N SER A 4 7.10 -13.37 -22.38
CA SER A 4 7.20 -13.08 -20.94
C SER A 4 5.96 -12.41 -20.34
N ALA A 5 4.91 -12.12 -21.13
CA ALA A 5 3.70 -11.47 -20.61
C ALA A 5 2.59 -12.45 -20.17
N MET A 6 2.78 -13.77 -20.29
CA MET A 6 1.69 -14.75 -20.16
C MET A 6 1.70 -15.58 -18.88
N ILE A 7 2.62 -15.34 -17.95
CA ILE A 7 2.70 -16.13 -16.70
C ILE A 7 2.08 -15.40 -15.49
N LEU A 8 1.95 -14.07 -15.52
CA LEU A 8 1.38 -13.33 -14.38
C LEU A 8 -0.15 -13.44 -14.25
N ALA A 9 -0.85 -13.87 -15.32
CA ALA A 9 -2.30 -14.01 -15.32
C ALA A 9 -2.81 -15.35 -14.74
N ALA A 10 -1.92 -16.30 -14.45
CA ALA A 10 -2.31 -17.68 -14.11
C ALA A 10 -2.43 -17.97 -12.60
N LEU A 11 -2.22 -16.96 -11.73
CA LEU A 11 -2.27 -17.10 -10.28
C LEU A 11 -3.31 -16.20 -9.61
N LEU A 12 -4.13 -15.48 -10.38
CA LEU A 12 -5.25 -14.75 -9.79
C LEU A 12 -6.29 -15.78 -9.32
N PRO A 13 -6.59 -15.89 -8.02
CA PRO A 13 -7.67 -16.74 -7.56
C PRO A 13 -8.96 -16.33 -8.28
N THR A 14 -9.78 -17.31 -8.63
CA THR A 14 -11.08 -17.13 -9.31
C THR A 14 -12.05 -16.20 -8.56
N THR A 15 -11.73 -15.81 -7.31
CA THR A 15 -12.42 -14.78 -6.52
C THR A 15 -12.24 -13.37 -7.07
N ALA A 16 -11.25 -13.11 -7.94
CA ALA A 16 -11.10 -11.84 -8.67
C ALA A 16 -12.25 -11.56 -9.68
N LEU A 17 -13.18 -12.51 -9.87
CA LEU A 17 -14.44 -12.28 -10.60
C LEU A 17 -15.49 -11.56 -9.74
N ALA A 18 -15.38 -11.60 -8.41
CA ALA A 18 -16.12 -10.71 -7.52
C ALA A 18 -15.44 -9.33 -7.54
N GLY A 19 -16.25 -8.27 -7.47
CA GLY A 19 -15.72 -6.91 -7.30
C GLY A 19 -14.93 -6.78 -6.00
N PRO A 20 -14.19 -5.68 -5.81
CA PRO A 20 -13.52 -5.44 -4.54
C PRO A 20 -14.54 -5.34 -3.40
N ASP A 21 -14.16 -5.84 -2.23
CA ASP A 21 -14.96 -5.81 -1.00
C ASP A 21 -14.86 -4.46 -0.31
N ARG A 22 -13.75 -3.74 -0.54
CA ARG A 22 -13.43 -2.49 0.15
C ARG A 22 -12.75 -1.46 -0.75
N LEU A 23 -13.10 -0.20 -0.52
CA LEU A 23 -12.49 0.99 -1.11
C LEU A 23 -11.76 1.78 -0.01
N SER A 24 -10.48 2.04 -0.20
CA SER A 24 -9.69 2.87 0.70
C SER A 24 -9.22 4.14 -0.01
N ILE A 25 -9.34 5.26 0.69
CA ILE A 25 -8.90 6.59 0.30
C ILE A 25 -7.73 6.97 1.21
N LEU A 26 -6.51 6.95 0.68
CA LEU A 26 -5.35 7.53 1.34
C LEU A 26 -5.51 9.05 1.33
N LEU A 27 -5.31 9.69 2.49
CA LEU A 27 -5.44 11.14 2.63
C LEU A 27 -4.10 11.84 2.73
N GLY A 28 -3.14 11.22 3.41
CA GLY A 28 -1.85 11.82 3.67
C GLY A 28 -0.89 10.87 4.36
N SER A 29 0.30 11.40 4.60
CA SER A 29 1.35 10.74 5.37
C SER A 29 2.13 11.71 6.22
N GLU A 30 2.88 11.19 7.18
CA GLU A 30 3.89 11.90 7.97
C GLU A 30 5.22 11.16 7.82
N HIS A 31 6.32 11.89 7.60
CA HIS A 31 7.66 11.31 7.54
C HIS A 31 8.39 11.53 8.86
N VAL A 32 8.57 10.47 9.63
CA VAL A 32 9.16 10.54 10.98
C VAL A 32 10.66 10.78 10.89
N ASN A 33 11.13 11.81 11.60
CA ASN A 33 12.53 12.24 11.65
C ASN A 33 13.11 12.53 10.26
N ALA A 34 12.30 13.09 9.36
CA ALA A 34 12.73 13.46 8.02
C ALA A 34 13.86 14.51 8.04
N THR A 35 14.84 14.32 7.17
CA THR A 35 15.96 15.26 6.97
C THR A 35 15.71 16.26 5.83
N GLU A 36 14.62 16.05 5.08
CA GLU A 36 14.13 16.92 4.00
C GLU A 36 12.60 17.03 4.07
N ASP A 37 12.04 18.00 3.34
CA ASP A 37 10.60 18.20 3.27
C ASP A 37 9.98 17.24 2.23
N PHE A 38 8.87 16.61 2.61
CA PHE A 38 8.12 15.70 1.75
C PHE A 38 6.71 16.24 1.50
N GLN A 39 6.11 15.88 0.36
CA GLN A 39 4.68 16.12 0.15
C GLN A 39 3.85 15.16 1.02
N GLU A 40 3.25 15.70 2.07
CA GLU A 40 2.47 14.95 3.06
C GLU A 40 0.98 14.86 2.73
N PHE A 41 0.47 15.76 1.90
CA PHE A 41 -0.85 15.60 1.29
C PHE A 41 -0.70 14.79 0.00
N ASN A 42 -0.77 13.46 0.15
CA ASN A 42 -0.40 12.51 -0.90
C ASN A 42 -1.56 11.51 -1.15
N PRO A 43 -2.71 12.01 -1.64
CA PRO A 43 -3.95 11.25 -1.67
C PRO A 43 -3.90 10.08 -2.67
N GLY A 44 -4.68 9.04 -2.38
CA GLY A 44 -4.74 7.86 -3.23
C GLY A 44 -6.03 7.08 -3.07
N VAL A 45 -6.23 6.14 -3.99
CA VAL A 45 -7.40 5.25 -4.02
C VAL A 45 -6.93 3.82 -4.21
N PHE A 46 -7.45 2.93 -3.37
CA PHE A 46 -7.09 1.52 -3.33
C PHE A 46 -8.36 0.68 -3.31
N LEU A 47 -8.33 -0.41 -4.06
CA LEU A 47 -9.35 -1.45 -4.06
C LEU A 47 -8.78 -2.67 -3.38
N THR A 48 -9.56 -3.26 -2.48
CA THR A 48 -9.15 -4.42 -1.69
C THR A 48 -10.13 -5.56 -1.89
N TRP A 49 -9.58 -6.76 -2.12
CA TRP A 49 -10.28 -8.04 -2.11
C TRP A 49 -9.93 -8.77 -0.83
N GLU A 50 -10.91 -8.98 0.02
CA GLU A 50 -10.75 -9.65 1.30
C GLU A 50 -10.89 -11.16 1.09
N GLN A 51 -9.98 -11.95 1.66
CA GLN A 51 -10.07 -13.41 1.64
C GLN A 51 -9.99 -13.96 3.07
N GLU A 52 -10.21 -15.27 3.23
CA GLU A 52 -10.19 -15.90 4.55
C GLU A 52 -8.86 -15.72 5.30
N THR A 53 -7.74 -15.57 4.59
CA THR A 53 -6.40 -15.45 5.19
C THR A 53 -5.68 -14.17 4.82
N PHE A 54 -5.77 -13.74 3.57
CA PHE A 54 -4.99 -12.61 3.08
C PHE A 54 -5.84 -11.68 2.25
N ASP A 55 -5.63 -10.39 2.47
CA ASP A 55 -6.28 -9.34 1.69
C ASP A 55 -5.34 -8.91 0.58
N TYR A 56 -5.88 -8.69 -0.61
CA TYR A 56 -5.12 -8.23 -1.77
C TYR A 56 -5.57 -6.82 -2.12
N SER A 57 -4.65 -5.87 -2.21
CA SER A 57 -4.97 -4.49 -2.57
C SER A 57 -4.21 -4.03 -3.80
N VAL A 58 -4.88 -3.24 -4.64
CA VAL A 58 -4.25 -2.51 -5.75
C VAL A 58 -4.76 -1.08 -5.75
N GLY A 59 -3.86 -0.12 -5.92
CA GLY A 59 -4.25 1.28 -5.95
C GLY A 59 -3.23 2.20 -6.60
N ALA A 60 -3.63 3.45 -6.73
CA ALA A 60 -2.80 4.54 -7.21
C ALA A 60 -2.86 5.69 -6.21
N PHE A 61 -1.74 6.38 -6.04
CA PHE A 61 -1.63 7.49 -5.10
C PHE A 61 -0.68 8.55 -5.63
N TYR A 62 -0.92 9.80 -5.27
CA TYR A 62 0.07 10.86 -5.38
C TYR A 62 1.12 10.59 -4.31
N ASN A 63 2.40 10.53 -4.67
CA ASN A 63 3.49 10.15 -3.78
C ASN A 63 4.18 11.39 -3.18
N SER A 64 5.05 11.16 -2.19
CA SER A 64 5.75 12.22 -1.46
C SER A 64 6.75 13.04 -2.30
N TYR A 65 7.06 12.59 -3.51
CA TYR A 65 7.90 13.26 -4.50
C TYR A 65 7.08 13.96 -5.59
N GLU A 66 5.79 14.20 -5.33
CA GLU A 66 4.91 14.97 -6.19
C GLU A 66 4.58 14.31 -7.55
N ASP A 67 4.63 12.97 -7.63
CA ASP A 67 4.24 12.18 -8.82
C ASP A 67 3.25 11.06 -8.49
N VAL A 68 2.63 10.45 -9.51
CA VAL A 68 1.69 9.33 -9.35
C VAL A 68 2.46 8.00 -9.27
N SER A 69 2.20 7.26 -8.19
CA SER A 69 2.67 5.90 -8.00
C SER A 69 1.50 4.91 -7.98
N VAL A 70 1.80 3.64 -8.26
CA VAL A 70 0.86 2.52 -8.10
C VAL A 70 1.42 1.50 -7.13
N LEU A 71 0.56 0.84 -6.37
CA LEU A 71 0.92 -0.20 -5.41
C LEU A 71 0.06 -1.43 -5.64
N ALA A 72 0.67 -2.60 -5.57
CA ALA A 72 -0.02 -3.86 -5.28
C ALA A 72 0.50 -4.43 -3.96
N SER A 73 -0.39 -4.83 -3.05
CA SER A 73 -0.03 -5.37 -1.74
C SER A 73 -0.85 -6.58 -1.33
N ILE A 74 -0.30 -7.32 -0.38
CA ILE A 74 -0.95 -8.38 0.39
C ILE A 74 -0.95 -7.98 1.87
N GLY A 75 -2.07 -8.17 2.55
CA GLY A 75 -2.26 -7.88 3.97
C GLY A 75 -2.68 -9.13 4.74
N TYR A 76 -2.35 -9.17 6.03
CA TYR A 76 -2.85 -10.13 7.01
C TYR A 76 -3.32 -9.35 8.23
N ASP A 77 -4.63 -9.33 8.46
CA ASP A 77 -5.27 -8.58 9.54
C ASP A 77 -5.98 -9.52 10.52
N VAL A 78 -6.01 -9.11 11.78
CA VAL A 78 -6.69 -9.82 12.86
C VAL A 78 -7.55 -8.83 13.62
N GLU A 79 -8.83 -9.15 13.80
CA GLU A 79 -9.72 -8.41 14.69
C GLU A 79 -9.28 -8.65 16.15
N VAL A 80 -8.85 -7.58 16.83
CA VAL A 80 -8.37 -7.63 18.22
C VAL A 80 -9.41 -7.11 19.21
N ALA A 81 -10.39 -6.35 18.73
CA ALA A 81 -11.57 -5.90 19.46
C ALA A 81 -12.67 -5.55 18.46
N PRO A 82 -13.94 -5.40 18.88
CA PRO A 82 -15.03 -5.05 17.97
C PRO A 82 -14.69 -3.83 17.10
N GLU A 83 -14.76 -4.01 15.78
CA GLU A 83 -14.46 -2.98 14.77
C GLU A 83 -13.00 -2.49 14.75
N PHE A 84 -12.09 -3.19 15.44
CA PHE A 84 -10.67 -2.83 15.54
C PHE A 84 -9.77 -3.98 15.10
N GLU A 85 -9.07 -3.76 14.00
CA GLU A 85 -8.15 -4.70 13.39
C GLU A 85 -6.73 -4.16 13.41
N VAL A 86 -5.78 -5.08 13.55
CA VAL A 86 -4.35 -4.81 13.38
C VAL A 86 -3.74 -5.89 12.52
N GLY A 87 -2.72 -5.53 11.77
CA GLY A 87 -2.13 -6.44 10.82
C GLY A 87 -0.76 -6.02 10.34
N VAL A 88 -0.27 -6.81 9.39
CA VAL A 88 0.94 -6.55 8.64
C VAL A 88 0.63 -6.59 7.16
N PHE A 89 1.40 -5.85 6.37
CA PHE A 89 1.28 -5.89 4.92
C PHE A 89 2.66 -5.88 4.27
N ALA A 90 2.68 -6.36 3.03
CA ALA A 90 3.83 -6.24 2.14
C ALA A 90 3.33 -5.96 0.72
N GLY A 91 4.08 -5.17 -0.05
CA GLY A 91 3.68 -4.80 -1.39
C GLY A 91 4.82 -4.32 -2.25
N LEU A 92 4.51 -4.10 -3.52
CA LEU A 92 5.40 -3.54 -4.51
C LEU A 92 4.77 -2.24 -5.01
N ALA A 93 5.48 -1.13 -4.80
CA ALA A 93 5.11 0.17 -5.32
C ALA A 93 5.98 0.50 -6.53
N LEU A 94 5.36 0.98 -7.61
CA LEU A 94 6.08 1.56 -8.74
C LEU A 94 6.15 3.07 -8.56
N TYR A 95 7.37 3.59 -8.53
CA TYR A 95 7.73 5.01 -8.44
C TYR A 95 8.47 5.44 -9.71
N PRO A 96 7.75 5.78 -10.80
CA PRO A 96 8.37 6.04 -12.10
C PRO A 96 9.45 7.13 -12.02
N GLY A 97 10.68 6.81 -12.42
CA GLY A 97 11.81 7.76 -12.40
C GLY A 97 12.40 8.07 -11.02
N GLU A 98 11.85 7.52 -9.94
CA GLU A 98 12.29 7.80 -8.56
C GLU A 98 12.84 6.55 -7.85
N GLY A 99 13.10 5.45 -8.57
CA GLY A 99 13.67 4.22 -8.00
C GLY A 99 15.02 4.45 -7.28
N ASP A 100 15.85 5.35 -7.80
CA ASP A 100 17.18 5.66 -7.26
C ASP A 100 17.12 6.36 -5.88
N ARG A 101 15.94 6.81 -5.44
CA ARG A 101 15.71 7.35 -4.08
C ARG A 101 15.73 6.26 -3.00
N PHE A 102 15.56 5.00 -3.40
CA PHE A 102 15.39 3.89 -2.47
C PHE A 102 16.52 2.86 -2.65
N SER A 103 17.33 2.69 -1.60
CA SER A 103 18.49 1.77 -1.63
C SER A 103 18.13 0.31 -1.92
N HIS A 104 16.88 -0.07 -1.71
CA HIS A 104 16.33 -1.42 -1.87
C HIS A 104 15.42 -1.58 -3.11
N ALA A 105 15.37 -0.59 -3.99
CA ALA A 105 14.57 -0.67 -5.22
C ALA A 105 15.19 -1.60 -6.29
N ILE A 106 14.32 -2.10 -7.17
CA ILE A 106 14.70 -2.86 -8.36
C ILE A 106 14.19 -2.09 -9.59
N GLY A 107 15.02 -1.20 -10.12
CA GLY A 107 14.57 -0.16 -11.04
C GLY A 107 13.62 0.79 -10.30
N ASP A 108 12.47 1.09 -10.88
CA ASP A 108 11.44 1.96 -10.27
C ASP A 108 10.51 1.23 -9.29
N VAL A 109 10.74 -0.07 -9.05
CA VAL A 109 9.90 -0.87 -8.15
C VAL A 109 10.50 -0.90 -6.76
N VAL A 110 9.75 -0.42 -5.79
CA VAL A 110 10.12 -0.31 -4.37
C VAL A 110 9.30 -1.31 -3.56
N PRO A 111 9.93 -2.36 -3.00
CA PRO A 111 9.30 -3.20 -2.00
C PRO A 111 8.96 -2.43 -0.74
N LEU A 112 7.71 -2.51 -0.28
CA LEU A 112 7.23 -1.90 0.95
C LEU A 112 6.70 -3.00 1.89
N ALA A 113 6.88 -2.82 3.19
CA ALA A 113 6.25 -3.64 4.21
C ALA A 113 6.04 -2.82 5.48
N GLY A 114 5.01 -3.17 6.24
CA GLY A 114 4.68 -2.39 7.42
C GLY A 114 3.62 -3.04 8.29
N PHE A 115 3.25 -2.29 9.31
CA PHE A 115 2.12 -2.58 10.17
C PHE A 115 0.93 -1.75 9.72
N GLN A 116 -0.27 -2.25 9.96
CA GLN A 116 -1.49 -1.50 9.72
C GLN A 116 -2.49 -1.70 10.84
N ALA A 117 -3.37 -0.72 10.99
CA ALA A 117 -4.48 -0.79 11.92
C ALA A 117 -5.70 -0.11 11.31
N ARG A 118 -6.88 -0.66 11.61
CA ARG A 118 -8.16 -0.16 11.12
C ARG A 118 -9.13 -0.09 12.28
N TYR A 119 -9.72 1.08 12.49
CA TYR A 119 -10.84 1.28 13.42
C TYR A 119 -12.02 1.84 12.64
N ARG A 120 -13.07 1.03 12.47
CA ARG A 120 -14.22 1.36 11.61
C ARG A 120 -13.75 1.79 10.20
N ASN A 121 -14.09 2.99 9.79
CA ASN A 121 -13.73 3.57 8.50
C ASN A 121 -12.39 4.29 8.51
N PHE A 122 -11.64 4.31 9.60
CA PHE A 122 -10.31 4.92 9.64
C PHE A 122 -9.24 3.84 9.56
N PHE A 123 -8.20 4.08 8.76
CA PHE A 123 -7.03 3.22 8.74
C PHE A 123 -5.75 4.05 8.88
N THR A 124 -4.72 3.39 9.41
CA THR A 124 -3.36 3.92 9.48
C THR A 124 -2.37 2.80 9.16
N GLN A 125 -1.25 3.15 8.54
CA GLN A 125 -0.14 2.23 8.30
C GLN A 125 1.16 2.86 8.78
N LEU A 126 2.03 2.03 9.34
CA LEU A 126 3.38 2.38 9.72
C LEU A 126 4.32 1.58 8.83
N ILE A 127 5.13 2.27 8.04
CA ILE A 127 6.11 1.70 7.11
C ILE A 127 7.49 2.06 7.66
N PRO A 128 8.18 1.13 8.34
CA PRO A 128 9.57 1.35 8.73
C PRO A 128 10.44 1.51 7.49
N THR A 129 11.32 2.49 7.50
CA THR A 129 12.27 2.73 6.40
C THR A 129 13.68 2.45 6.86
N ASN A 130 14.54 2.07 5.91
CA ASN A 130 15.98 1.94 6.11
C ASN A 130 16.73 3.04 5.33
N ALA A 131 16.04 4.14 5.06
CA ALA A 131 16.57 5.28 4.33
C ALA A 131 17.32 6.20 5.29
N ASP A 132 18.43 6.78 4.84
CA ASP A 132 19.21 7.73 5.64
C ASP A 132 18.43 9.04 5.92
N SER A 133 17.36 9.29 5.17
CA SER A 133 16.58 10.53 5.22
C SER A 133 15.28 10.47 6.01
N VAL A 134 14.77 9.27 6.34
CA VAL A 134 13.48 9.05 7.03
C VAL A 134 13.56 7.74 7.84
N ASP A 135 13.06 7.74 9.09
CA ASP A 135 13.05 6.54 9.95
C ASP A 135 11.81 5.66 9.72
N ALA A 136 10.66 6.30 9.50
CA ALA A 136 9.42 5.63 9.17
C ALA A 136 8.45 6.60 8.48
N VAL A 137 7.51 6.03 7.72
CA VAL A 137 6.37 6.77 7.17
C VAL A 137 5.10 6.27 7.83
N ILE A 138 4.29 7.21 8.33
CA ILE A 138 2.94 6.91 8.80
C ILE A 138 1.97 7.38 7.72
N THR A 139 1.13 6.50 7.20
CA THR A 139 0.07 6.86 6.25
C THR A 139 -1.29 6.74 6.94
N PHE A 140 -2.27 7.53 6.52
CA PHE A 140 -3.61 7.45 7.09
C PHE A 140 -4.68 7.80 6.07
N GLY A 141 -5.88 7.27 6.30
CA GLY A 141 -6.98 7.51 5.39
C GLY A 141 -8.30 6.96 5.88
N LEU A 142 -9.24 6.90 4.94
CA LEU A 142 -10.56 6.36 5.15
C LEU A 142 -10.77 5.10 4.34
N THR A 143 -11.59 4.19 4.84
CA THR A 143 -11.90 2.94 4.17
C THR A 143 -13.37 2.57 4.34
N PHE A 144 -13.96 2.00 3.30
CA PHE A 144 -15.40 1.75 3.19
C PHE A 144 -15.64 0.38 2.61
N GLU A 145 -16.52 -0.38 3.26
CA GLU A 145 -17.08 -1.61 2.69
C GLU A 145 -17.92 -1.25 1.49
N LEU A 146 -17.78 -2.04 0.43
CA LEU A 146 -18.51 -1.86 -0.82
C LEU A 146 -19.75 -2.75 -0.87
N ASN A 147 -19.85 -3.80 -0.04
CA ASN A 147 -20.99 -4.72 0.04
C ASN A 147 -21.22 -5.24 1.45
#